data_AF-A0A1Q6WPF8-F1
#
_entry.id   AF-A0A1Q6WPF8-F1
#
_cell.length_a   1.000
_cell.length_b   1.000
_cell.length_c   1.000
_cell.angle_alpha   90.00
_cell.angle_beta   90.00
_cell.angle_gamma   90.00
#
_symmetry.space_group_name_H-M   'P 1'
#
loop_
_entity.id
_entity.type
_entity.pdbx_description
1 polymer ?
#
loop_
_entity_poly.entity_id
_entity_poly.type
_entity_poly.pdbx_seq_one_letter_code
_entity_poly.pdbx_strand_id
1 'polypeptide(L)'
;MTRVRGLYAVTAVLLLVGFWLRLARSPLPSADARQLPLPLAGQRTTAAPGATPSTSYEPIVAANIFSQTRTAPSVRFSPAGRAGARPAAPAPRGPRLTLYGTTVGPQGAVALIDADPKVPGAEIYRLGDVVAGAALVAITDSTVTLAEPSGPLVLHLRPAQRRKP
;
A
#
# COMPACT_ATOMS: atom_id res chain seq x y z
N MET A 1 -58.14 -12.83 -23.49
CA MET A 1 -57.33 -13.99 -23.05
C MET A 1 -55.87 -14.00 -23.55
N THR A 2 -55.54 -13.32 -24.65
CA THR A 2 -54.18 -13.30 -25.23
C THR A 2 -53.14 -12.52 -24.41
N ARG A 3 -53.53 -11.39 -23.78
CA ARG A 3 -52.63 -10.58 -22.92
C ARG A 3 -52.14 -11.32 -21.67
N VAL A 4 -53.02 -12.12 -21.07
CA VAL A 4 -52.70 -12.92 -19.88
C VAL A 4 -51.69 -14.03 -20.23
N ARG A 5 -51.84 -14.67 -21.40
CA ARG A 5 -50.87 -15.66 -21.90
C ARG A 5 -49.50 -15.05 -22.21
N GLY A 6 -49.49 -13.83 -22.77
CA GLY A 6 -48.24 -13.08 -23.00
C GLY A 6 -47.49 -12.78 -21.70
N LEU A 7 -48.22 -12.41 -20.63
CA LEU A 7 -47.61 -12.16 -19.34
C LEU A 7 -46.94 -13.42 -18.79
N TYR A 8 -47.62 -14.56 -18.79
CA TYR A 8 -47.05 -15.83 -18.31
C TYR A 8 -45.83 -16.28 -19.10
N ALA A 9 -45.81 -16.05 -20.42
CA ALA A 9 -44.65 -16.36 -21.25
C ALA A 9 -43.42 -15.53 -20.85
N VAL A 10 -43.61 -14.22 -20.60
CA VAL A 10 -42.52 -13.34 -20.15
C VAL A 10 -42.01 -13.75 -18.78
N THR A 11 -42.89 -14.08 -17.84
CA THR A 11 -42.49 -14.53 -16.50
C THR A 11 -41.68 -15.82 -16.55
N ALA A 12 -42.10 -16.77 -17.38
CA ALA A 12 -41.39 -18.04 -17.56
C ALA A 12 -39.97 -17.83 -18.11
N VAL A 13 -39.82 -16.94 -19.10
CA VAL A 13 -38.51 -16.60 -19.68
C VAL A 13 -37.59 -15.94 -18.64
N LEU A 14 -38.11 -14.98 -17.87
CA LEU A 14 -37.32 -14.30 -16.83
C LEU A 14 -36.84 -15.25 -15.73
N LEU A 15 -37.70 -16.21 -15.32
CA LEU A 15 -37.32 -17.23 -14.34
C LEU A 15 -36.24 -18.16 -14.88
N LEU A 16 -36.35 -18.59 -16.14
CA LEU A 16 -35.34 -19.42 -16.80
C LEU A 16 -33.99 -18.73 -16.90
N VAL A 17 -33.97 -17.45 -17.30
CA VAL A 17 -32.75 -16.65 -17.40
C VAL A 17 -32.11 -16.44 -16.03
N GLY A 18 -32.91 -16.08 -15.01
CA GLY A 18 -32.42 -15.92 -13.64
C GLY A 18 -31.86 -17.22 -13.06
N PHE A 19 -32.52 -18.35 -13.33
CA PHE A 19 -32.05 -19.67 -12.91
C PHE A 19 -30.72 -20.04 -13.59
N TRP A 20 -30.62 -19.82 -14.90
CA TRP A 20 -29.39 -20.09 -15.64
C TRP A 20 -28.22 -19.24 -15.15
N LEU A 21 -28.42 -17.95 -14.91
CA LEU A 21 -27.42 -17.04 -14.33
C LEU A 21 -26.96 -17.48 -12.92
N ARG A 22 -27.84 -18.11 -12.14
CA ARG A 22 -27.50 -18.63 -10.81
C ARG A 22 -26.62 -19.88 -10.91
N LEU A 23 -26.91 -20.77 -11.86
CA LEU A 23 -26.12 -21.99 -12.09
C LEU A 23 -24.77 -21.67 -12.77
N ALA A 24 -24.72 -20.64 -13.61
CA ALA A 24 -23.51 -20.21 -14.30
C ALA A 24 -22.53 -19.44 -13.40
N ARG A 25 -22.84 -19.19 -12.12
CA ARG A 25 -21.87 -18.61 -11.18
C ARG A 25 -20.72 -19.59 -10.96
N SER A 26 -19.56 -19.22 -11.46
CA SER A 26 -18.32 -19.98 -11.34
C SER A 26 -17.94 -20.17 -9.86
N PRO A 27 -17.37 -21.34 -9.49
CA PRO A 27 -16.80 -21.53 -8.17
C PRO A 27 -15.64 -20.55 -7.98
N LEU A 28 -15.65 -19.82 -6.86
CA LEU A 28 -14.53 -18.99 -6.46
C LEU A 28 -13.30 -19.88 -6.22
N PRO A 29 -12.10 -19.48 -6.67
CA PRO A 29 -10.88 -20.24 -6.39
C PRO A 29 -10.65 -20.26 -4.88
N SER A 30 -10.77 -21.45 -4.28
CA SER A 30 -10.42 -21.67 -2.88
C SER A 30 -8.90 -21.81 -2.79
N ALA A 31 -8.25 -20.83 -2.17
CA ALA A 31 -6.82 -20.89 -1.90
C ALA A 31 -6.54 -21.96 -0.84
N ASP A 32 -5.65 -22.89 -1.17
CA ASP A 32 -5.25 -23.98 -0.30
C ASP A 32 -4.39 -23.43 0.86
N ALA A 33 -4.88 -23.55 2.10
CA ALA A 33 -4.23 -23.03 3.29
C ALA A 33 -3.07 -23.94 3.72
N ARG A 34 -2.02 -24.01 2.90
CA ARG A 34 -0.83 -24.79 3.21
C ARG A 34 -0.01 -24.04 4.27
N GLN A 35 -0.04 -24.54 5.50
CA GLN A 35 0.74 -24.02 6.62
C GLN A 35 2.25 -24.16 6.31
N LEU A 36 2.99 -23.05 6.36
CA LEU A 36 4.43 -23.04 6.22
C LEU A 36 5.11 -23.42 7.55
N PRO A 37 6.17 -24.24 7.54
CA PRO A 37 6.89 -24.61 8.75
C PRO A 37 7.75 -23.43 9.23
N LEU A 38 7.53 -23.02 10.49
CA LEU A 38 8.35 -22.01 11.17
C LEU A 38 9.49 -22.69 11.95
N PRO A 39 10.73 -22.17 11.92
CA PRO A 39 11.83 -22.75 12.69
C PRO A 39 11.69 -22.45 14.19
N LEU A 40 11.83 -23.47 15.05
CA LEU A 40 11.92 -23.31 16.50
C LEU A 40 13.29 -22.74 16.89
N ALA A 41 13.34 -21.46 17.28
CA ALA A 41 14.50 -20.86 17.90
C ALA A 41 14.50 -21.17 19.41
N GLY A 42 15.36 -22.09 19.88
CA GLY A 42 15.31 -22.51 21.28
C GLY A 42 16.57 -23.12 21.93
N GLN A 43 17.73 -23.20 21.28
CA GLN A 43 18.93 -23.77 21.91
C GLN A 43 19.86 -22.67 22.43
N ARG A 44 19.89 -22.42 23.74
CA ARG A 44 20.90 -21.55 24.40
C ARG A 44 22.04 -22.41 24.95
N THR A 45 23.26 -22.16 24.51
CA THR A 45 24.48 -22.76 25.06
C THR A 45 25.01 -21.89 26.21
N THR A 46 25.13 -22.46 27.41
CA THR A 46 25.60 -21.76 28.63
C THR A 46 27.14 -21.73 28.68
N ALA A 47 27.75 -20.56 28.87
CA ALA A 47 29.20 -20.40 29.02
C ALA A 47 29.66 -20.62 30.48
N ALA A 48 30.87 -21.17 30.66
CA ALA A 48 31.42 -21.58 31.97
C ALA A 48 31.91 -20.40 32.84
N PRO A 49 31.88 -20.52 34.19
CA PRO A 49 32.23 -19.43 35.11
C PRO A 49 33.74 -19.37 35.34
N GLY A 50 34.36 -18.21 35.10
CA GLY A 50 35.77 -17.94 35.44
C GLY A 50 36.59 -17.17 34.39
N ALA A 51 36.04 -16.88 33.22
CA ALA A 51 36.75 -16.10 32.21
C ALA A 51 36.81 -14.62 32.61
N THR A 52 38.01 -14.12 32.97
CA THR A 52 38.26 -12.68 33.08
C THR A 52 38.07 -12.04 31.70
N PRO A 53 37.21 -11.01 31.57
CA PRO A 53 36.96 -10.39 30.27
C PRO A 53 38.24 -9.70 29.81
N SER A 54 38.86 -10.22 28.74
CA SER A 54 39.93 -9.52 28.04
C SER A 54 39.42 -8.15 27.58
N THR A 55 40.22 -7.08 27.74
CA THR A 55 39.87 -5.69 27.38
C THR A 55 39.32 -5.54 25.96
N SER A 56 39.71 -6.42 25.05
CA SER A 56 39.20 -6.50 23.67
C SER A 56 37.70 -6.82 23.56
N TYR A 57 37.07 -7.38 24.60
CA TYR A 57 35.65 -7.71 24.62
C TYR A 57 34.77 -6.60 25.19
N GLU A 58 35.33 -5.65 25.92
CA GLU A 58 34.59 -4.52 26.46
C GLU A 58 33.79 -3.74 25.39
N PRO A 59 34.35 -3.39 24.20
CA PRO A 59 33.57 -2.71 23.18
C PRO A 59 32.42 -3.57 22.61
N ILE A 60 32.57 -4.90 22.60
CA ILE A 60 31.54 -5.84 22.14
C ILE A 60 30.40 -5.91 23.17
N VAL A 61 30.74 -5.95 24.46
CA VAL A 61 29.76 -5.94 25.56
C VAL A 61 29.05 -4.59 25.64
N ALA A 62 29.75 -3.48 25.48
CA ALA A 62 29.16 -2.14 25.44
C ALA A 62 28.23 -1.95 24.22
N ALA A 63 28.53 -2.59 23.09
CA ALA A 63 27.69 -2.58 21.90
C ALA A 63 26.47 -3.52 22.00
N ASN A 64 26.46 -4.46 22.96
CA ASN A 64 25.35 -5.39 23.17
C ASN A 64 24.08 -4.62 23.62
N ILE A 65 22.96 -4.90 22.96
CA ILE A 65 21.65 -4.26 23.21
C ILE A 65 21.16 -4.50 24.66
N PHE A 66 21.58 -5.59 25.30
CA PHE A 66 21.21 -5.94 26.67
C PHE A 66 22.19 -5.42 27.74
N SER A 67 23.22 -4.68 27.36
CA SER A 67 24.16 -4.10 28.34
C SER A 67 23.54 -2.91 29.08
N GLN A 68 23.68 -2.89 30.41
CA GLN A 68 23.14 -1.83 31.28
C GLN A 68 23.86 -0.49 31.11
N THR A 69 25.10 -0.50 30.61
CA THR A 69 25.94 0.69 30.40
C THR A 69 25.94 1.16 28.94
N ARG A 70 25.01 0.65 28.12
CA ARG A 70 24.94 0.97 26.70
C ARG A 70 24.62 2.45 26.49
N THR A 71 25.60 3.18 25.96
CA THR A 71 25.39 4.50 25.36
C THR A 71 25.15 4.33 23.87
N ALA A 72 24.03 4.83 23.36
CA ALA A 72 23.74 4.75 21.93
C ALA A 72 24.78 5.58 21.13
N PRO A 73 25.35 5.03 20.04
CA PRO A 73 26.25 5.81 19.19
C PRO A 73 25.50 6.99 18.57
N SER A 74 26.10 8.18 18.63
CA SER A 74 25.51 9.44 18.14
C SER A 74 25.24 9.42 16.63
N VAL A 75 25.95 8.57 15.88
CA VAL A 75 25.80 8.41 14.44
C VAL A 75 25.80 6.92 14.11
N ARG A 76 24.69 6.42 13.55
CA ARG A 76 24.55 4.99 13.17
C ARG A 76 25.08 4.68 11.77
N PHE A 77 25.29 5.71 10.94
CA PHE A 77 25.72 5.57 9.56
C PHE A 77 26.39 6.87 9.11
N SER A 78 27.69 6.83 8.85
CA SER A 78 28.42 7.89 8.16
C SER A 78 29.02 7.29 6.91
N PRO A 79 28.40 7.49 5.73
CA PRO A 79 29.03 7.07 4.48
C PRO A 79 30.27 7.93 4.28
N ALA A 80 31.41 7.30 4.01
CA ALA A 80 32.66 7.99 3.73
C ALA A 80 32.42 9.02 2.60
N GLY A 81 32.57 10.31 2.93
CA GLY A 81 32.37 11.42 1.98
C GLY A 81 31.24 12.40 2.31
N ARG A 82 30.46 12.21 3.39
CA ARG A 82 29.37 13.15 3.76
C ARG A 82 29.59 13.88 5.09
N ALA A 83 30.78 14.45 5.27
CA ALA A 83 30.99 15.46 6.31
C ALA A 83 30.30 16.77 5.88
N GLY A 84 29.26 17.20 6.60
CA GLY A 84 28.78 18.59 6.54
C GLY A 84 27.54 18.91 5.70
N ALA A 85 26.79 17.92 5.21
CA ALA A 85 25.51 18.22 4.57
C ALA A 85 24.45 18.60 5.62
N ARG A 86 24.31 19.91 5.87
CA ARG A 86 23.14 20.54 6.50
C ARG A 86 21.87 19.87 5.95
N PRO A 87 20.88 19.48 6.78
CA PRO A 87 19.63 18.92 6.27
C PRO A 87 19.07 19.91 5.24
N ALA A 88 18.98 19.46 3.99
CA ALA A 88 18.39 20.24 2.92
C ALA A 88 16.98 20.61 3.38
N ALA A 89 16.65 21.90 3.29
CA ALA A 89 15.31 22.38 3.59
C ALA A 89 14.29 21.52 2.81
N PRO A 90 13.15 21.15 3.43
CA PRO A 90 12.12 20.39 2.73
C PRO A 90 11.77 21.14 1.45
N ALA A 91 11.86 20.44 0.31
CA ALA A 91 11.51 20.97 -0.99
C ALA A 91 10.11 21.62 -0.92
N PRO A 92 9.86 22.70 -1.69
CA PRO A 92 8.57 23.36 -1.71
C PRO A 92 7.49 22.32 -1.95
N ARG A 93 6.60 22.14 -0.97
CA ARG A 93 5.48 21.21 -1.07
C ARG A 93 4.68 21.64 -2.28
N GLY A 94 4.67 20.80 -3.31
CA GLY A 94 3.85 20.98 -4.49
C GLY A 94 2.37 21.13 -4.13
N PRO A 95 1.51 21.46 -5.11
CA PRO A 95 0.08 21.57 -4.89
C PRO A 95 -0.46 20.34 -4.14
N ARG A 96 -1.37 20.58 -3.20
CA ARG A 96 -1.87 19.57 -2.27
C ARG A 96 -2.82 18.60 -2.99
N LEU A 97 -2.24 17.68 -3.76
CA LEU A 97 -2.95 16.64 -4.48
C LEU A 97 -3.65 15.70 -3.49
N THR A 98 -4.95 15.47 -3.69
CA THR A 98 -5.72 14.53 -2.87
C THR A 98 -6.39 13.48 -3.75
N LEU A 99 -6.12 12.20 -3.45
CA LEU A 99 -6.75 11.05 -4.12
C LEU A 99 -8.05 10.67 -3.40
N TYR A 100 -9.16 10.72 -4.13
CA TYR A 100 -10.50 10.40 -3.63
C TYR A 100 -10.96 8.98 -3.97
N GLY A 101 -10.53 8.46 -5.12
CA GLY A 101 -11.04 7.21 -5.68
C GLY A 101 -10.11 6.65 -6.73
N THR A 102 -10.09 5.33 -6.86
CA THR A 102 -9.61 4.65 -8.06
C THR A 102 -10.66 3.64 -8.51
N THR A 103 -10.77 3.43 -9.82
CA THR A 103 -11.57 2.36 -10.41
C THR A 103 -10.71 1.62 -11.42
N VAL A 104 -10.70 0.29 -11.33
CA VAL A 104 -9.96 -0.58 -12.23
C VAL A 104 -10.98 -1.45 -12.95
N GLY A 105 -11.09 -1.29 -14.27
CA GLY A 105 -12.05 -2.02 -15.09
C GLY A 105 -11.47 -2.49 -16.42
N PRO A 106 -12.26 -3.20 -17.25
CA PRO A 106 -11.82 -3.68 -18.56
C PRO A 106 -11.44 -2.56 -19.53
N GLN A 107 -11.89 -1.33 -19.25
CA GLN A 107 -11.61 -0.12 -20.05
C GLN A 107 -10.36 0.64 -19.56
N GLY A 108 -9.64 0.07 -18.59
CA GLY A 108 -8.44 0.67 -17.99
C GLY A 108 -8.67 1.17 -16.57
N ALA A 109 -7.58 1.62 -15.95
CA ALA A 109 -7.59 2.19 -14.61
C ALA A 109 -7.82 3.70 -14.67
N VAL A 110 -8.61 4.20 -13.72
CA VAL A 110 -9.04 5.60 -13.63
C VAL A 110 -8.91 6.08 -12.19
N ALA A 111 -8.39 7.28 -11.99
CA ALA A 111 -8.22 7.91 -10.67
C ALA A 111 -9.07 9.18 -10.56
N LEU A 112 -9.66 9.41 -9.40
CA LEU A 112 -10.29 10.69 -9.04
C LEU A 112 -9.33 11.50 -8.17
N ILE A 113 -8.77 12.56 -8.72
CA ILE A 113 -7.75 13.39 -8.06
C ILE A 113 -8.22 14.85 -8.03
N ASP A 114 -8.11 15.47 -6.87
CA ASP A 114 -8.25 16.91 -6.71
C ASP A 114 -6.86 17.54 -6.86
N ALA A 115 -6.68 18.25 -7.97
CA ALA A 115 -5.39 18.78 -8.41
C ALA A 115 -5.40 20.29 -8.67
N ASP A 116 -6.54 20.87 -9.05
CA ASP A 116 -6.65 22.30 -9.33
C ASP A 116 -7.46 23.02 -8.23
N PRO A 117 -6.88 23.98 -7.48
CA PRO A 117 -7.63 24.79 -6.52
C PRO A 117 -8.73 25.66 -7.16
N LYS A 118 -8.75 25.82 -8.49
CA LYS A 118 -9.78 26.58 -9.23
C LYS A 118 -11.02 25.76 -9.56
N VAL A 119 -10.88 24.44 -9.67
CA VAL A 119 -12.00 23.54 -9.98
C VAL A 119 -12.41 22.86 -8.67
N PRO A 120 -13.58 23.18 -8.10
CA PRO A 120 -14.02 22.54 -6.88
C PRO A 120 -14.36 21.07 -7.15
N GLY A 121 -13.54 20.16 -6.64
CA GLY A 121 -13.82 18.73 -6.65
C GLY A 121 -12.73 17.89 -7.30
N ALA A 122 -12.93 16.57 -7.28
CA ALA A 122 -12.00 15.63 -7.89
C ALA A 122 -12.30 15.47 -9.38
N GLU A 123 -11.27 15.56 -10.20
CA GLU A 123 -11.31 15.30 -11.63
C GLU A 123 -10.91 13.85 -11.95
N ILE A 124 -11.34 13.37 -13.12
CA ILE A 124 -11.11 12.01 -13.57
C ILE A 124 -9.85 11.98 -14.46
N TYR A 125 -8.85 11.20 -14.05
CA TYR A 125 -7.60 11.02 -14.78
C TYR A 125 -7.33 9.56 -15.11
N ARG A 126 -6.70 9.34 -16.26
CA ARG A 126 -6.27 8.03 -16.78
C ARG A 126 -4.76 7.90 -16.72
N LEU A 127 -4.29 6.69 -16.97
CA LEU A 127 -2.88 6.41 -17.12
C LEU A 127 -2.29 7.25 -18.28
N GLY A 128 -1.20 7.97 -18.03
CA GLY A 128 -0.55 8.86 -18.99
C GLY A 128 -1.03 10.31 -18.95
N ASP A 129 -2.12 10.62 -18.24
CA ASP A 129 -2.58 12.01 -18.10
C ASP A 129 -1.63 12.82 -17.21
N VAL A 130 -1.53 14.12 -17.50
CA VAL A 130 -0.71 15.06 -16.72
C VAL A 130 -1.58 15.72 -15.65
N VAL A 131 -1.22 15.50 -14.38
CA VAL A 131 -1.89 16.05 -13.21
C VAL A 131 -0.93 16.94 -12.44
N ALA A 132 -1.28 18.22 -12.28
CA ALA A 132 -0.42 19.23 -11.65
C ALA A 132 1.02 19.28 -12.20
N GLY A 133 1.20 18.99 -13.49
CA GLY A 133 2.51 18.97 -14.16
C GLY A 133 3.28 17.65 -14.07
N ALA A 134 2.68 16.60 -13.49
CA ALA A 134 3.28 15.28 -13.35
C ALA A 134 2.46 14.21 -14.09
N ALA A 135 3.12 13.31 -14.81
CA ALA A 135 2.42 12.27 -15.58
C ALA A 135 1.98 11.11 -14.68
N LEU A 136 0.75 10.62 -14.82
CA LEU A 136 0.29 9.40 -14.14
C LEU A 136 0.96 8.17 -14.74
N VAL A 137 1.78 7.49 -13.94
CA VAL A 137 2.54 6.30 -14.37
C VAL A 137 1.88 5.01 -13.91
N ALA A 138 1.19 5.01 -12.78
CA ALA A 138 0.50 3.85 -12.26
C ALA A 138 -0.77 4.23 -11.49
N ILE A 139 -1.82 3.45 -11.67
CA ILE A 139 -3.06 3.51 -10.90
C ILE A 139 -3.32 2.09 -10.38
N THR A 140 -3.38 1.94 -9.06
CA THR A 140 -3.68 0.67 -8.38
C THR A 140 -5.04 0.76 -7.67
N ASP A 141 -5.35 -0.24 -6.86
CA ASP A 141 -6.55 -0.30 -6.03
C ASP A 141 -6.59 0.78 -4.93
N SER A 142 -5.42 1.25 -4.50
CA SER A 142 -5.27 2.08 -3.30
C SER A 142 -4.28 3.24 -3.48
N THR A 143 -3.50 3.23 -4.55
CA THR A 143 -2.43 4.21 -4.80
C THR A 143 -2.40 4.70 -6.23
N VAL A 144 -1.96 5.95 -6.39
CA VAL A 144 -1.62 6.52 -7.70
C VAL A 144 -0.19 7.00 -7.66
N THR A 145 0.59 6.67 -8.68
CA THR A 145 1.98 7.10 -8.81
C THR A 145 2.10 8.10 -9.94
N LEU A 146 2.63 9.28 -9.63
CA LEU A 146 2.94 10.34 -10.58
C LEU A 146 4.46 10.42 -10.77
N ALA A 147 4.90 10.59 -12.00
CA ALA A 147 6.28 10.95 -12.31
C ALA A 147 6.42 12.47 -12.22
N GLU A 148 6.92 12.96 -11.08
CA GLU A 148 7.39 14.34 -10.98
C GLU A 148 8.87 14.42 -11.40
N PRO A 149 9.33 15.59 -11.90
CA PRO A 149 10.75 15.84 -12.12
C PRO A 149 11.60 15.69 -10.83
N SER A 150 10.99 15.89 -9.67
CA SER A 150 11.57 15.72 -8.32
C SER A 150 11.71 14.27 -7.87
N GLY A 151 11.06 13.32 -8.55
CA GLY A 151 10.99 11.92 -8.16
C GLY A 151 9.56 11.37 -8.20
N PRO A 152 9.37 10.05 -8.02
CA PRO A 152 8.04 9.46 -8.04
C PRO A 152 7.22 9.92 -6.82
N LEU A 153 6.06 10.54 -7.07
CA LEU A 153 5.09 10.92 -6.04
C LEU A 153 4.01 9.85 -5.93
N VAL A 154 3.85 9.27 -4.75
CA VAL A 154 2.81 8.27 -4.48
C VAL A 154 1.69 8.90 -3.66
N LEU A 155 0.50 8.95 -4.24
CA LEU A 155 -0.73 9.37 -3.57
C LEU A 155 -1.45 8.13 -3.04
N HIS A 156 -1.86 8.20 -1.77
CA HIS A 156 -2.65 7.16 -1.12
C HIS A 156 -4.11 7.59 -1.01
N LEU A 157 -5.00 6.63 -1.22
CA LEU A 157 -6.42 6.78 -0.93
C LEU A 157 -6.60 7.08 0.56
N ARG A 158 -7.33 8.16 0.88
CA ARG A 158 -7.69 8.41 2.27
C ARG A 158 -8.69 7.35 2.73
N PRO A 159 -8.48 6.72 3.89
CA PRO A 159 -9.47 5.80 4.44
C PRO A 159 -10.77 6.58 4.64
N ALA A 160 -11.86 6.07 4.08
CA ALA A 160 -13.17 6.67 4.24
C ALA A 160 -13.47 6.79 5.73
N GLN A 161 -13.56 8.02 6.25
CA GLN A 161 -14.11 8.25 7.58
C GLN A 161 -15.56 7.79 7.54
N ARG A 162 -15.80 6.56 8.02
CA ARG A 162 -17.13 5.97 8.12
C ARG A 162 -17.94 6.88 9.04
N ARG A 163 -18.77 7.75 8.48
CA ARG A 163 -19.77 8.49 9.24
C ARG A 163 -20.66 7.44 9.90
N LYS A 164 -20.58 7.37 11.23
CA LYS A 164 -21.44 6.51 12.04
C LYS A 164 -22.88 7.03 11.88
N PRO A 165 -23.86 6.17 11.57
CA PRO A 165 -25.27 6.55 11.47
C PRO A 165 -25.81 7.06 12.81
#